data_AF-A0A0A9ZA78-F1
#
_entry.id   AF-A0A0A9ZA78-F1
#
_cell.length_a   1.000
_cell.length_b   1.000
_cell.length_c   1.000
_cell.angle_alpha   90.00
_cell.angle_beta   90.00
_cell.angle_gamma   90.00
#
_symmetry.space_group_name_H-M   'P 1'
#
loop_
_entity.id
_entity.type
_entity.pdbx_description
1 polymer ?
#
loop_
_entity_poly.entity_id
_entity_poly.type
_entity_poly.pdbx_seq_one_letter_code
_entity_poly.pdbx_strand_id
1 'polypeptide(L)'
;AILVLARVIPIQLLATERKRMYERRTEGPRTAIAKEERERTVTAWQEMWTREVRGRWTARLVPDVQTWLQREHGEVNYFTTQFLSGHGLFYAYLHRIGKVTTPSCLSC
;
A
#
# COMPACT_ATOMS: atom_id res chain seq x y z
N ALA A 1 -3.95 3.81 -0.85
CA ALA A 1 -2.57 4.31 -0.67
C ALA A 1 -2.02 4.08 0.74
N ILE A 2 -2.64 4.60 1.81
CA ILE A 2 -2.02 4.55 3.17
C ILE A 2 -1.71 3.15 3.68
N LEU A 3 -2.62 2.19 3.46
CA LEU A 3 -2.41 0.78 3.84
C LEU A 3 -1.22 0.14 3.11
N VAL A 4 -0.99 0.53 1.84
CA VAL A 4 0.19 0.09 1.07
C VAL A 4 1.45 0.64 1.73
N LEU A 5 1.51 1.95 2.01
CA LEU A 5 2.66 2.56 2.66
C LEU A 5 2.98 1.95 4.03
N ALA A 6 1.94 1.68 4.82
CA ALA A 6 2.04 1.05 6.13
C ALA A 6 2.36 -0.46 6.08
N ARG A 7 2.39 -1.08 4.89
CA ARG A 7 2.54 -2.54 4.71
C ARG A 7 1.47 -3.35 5.45
N VAL A 8 0.26 -2.78 5.57
CA VAL A 8 -0.89 -3.41 6.24
C VAL A 8 -1.87 -3.91 5.19
N ILE A 9 -2.12 -5.22 5.16
CA ILE A 9 -3.11 -5.82 4.27
C ILE A 9 -4.50 -5.28 4.67
N PRO A 10 -5.31 -4.82 3.70
CA PRO A 10 -6.69 -4.39 3.96
C PRO A 10 -7.53 -5.44 4.71
N ILE A 11 -8.36 -4.99 5.65
CA ILE A 11 -9.07 -5.89 6.57
C ILE A 11 -9.98 -6.89 5.86
N GLN A 12 -10.63 -6.49 4.76
CA GLN A 12 -11.48 -7.38 3.97
C GLN A 12 -10.70 -8.54 3.34
N LEU A 13 -9.46 -8.29 2.93
CA LEU A 13 -8.57 -9.32 2.38
C LEU A 13 -8.08 -10.26 3.48
N LEU A 14 -7.73 -9.73 4.66
CA LEU A 14 -7.39 -10.54 5.84
C LEU A 14 -8.55 -11.43 6.30
N ALA A 15 -9.78 -10.91 6.32
CA ALA A 15 -10.96 -11.70 6.66
C ALA A 15 -11.18 -12.84 5.67
N THR A 16 -11.00 -12.57 4.37
CA THR A 16 -11.13 -13.56 3.30
C THR A 16 -10.01 -14.61 3.36
N GLU A 17 -8.76 -14.22 3.66
CA GLU A 17 -7.64 -15.14 3.93
C GLU A 17 -7.98 -16.09 5.08
N ARG A 18 -8.45 -15.55 6.22
CA ARG A 18 -8.81 -16.35 7.40
C ARG A 18 -9.94 -17.33 7.13
N LYS A 19 -10.97 -16.91 6.39
CA LYS A 19 -12.08 -17.79 5.99
C LYS A 19 -11.56 -18.97 5.15
N ARG A 20 -10.77 -18.70 4.10
CA ARG A 20 -10.19 -19.74 3.23
C ARG A 20 -9.29 -20.69 4.00
N MET A 21 -8.43 -20.18 4.88
CA MET A 21 -7.60 -21.03 5.74
C MET A 21 -8.43 -21.96 6.65
N TYR A 22 -9.56 -21.46 7.19
CA TYR A 22 -10.44 -22.27 8.03
C TYR A 22 -11.14 -23.38 7.24
N GLU A 23 -11.61 -23.08 6.03
CA GLU A 23 -12.24 -24.04 5.12
C GLU A 23 -11.26 -25.15 4.70
N ARG A 24 -10.02 -24.76 4.39
CA ARG A 24 -8.96 -25.68 3.92
C ARG A 24 -8.22 -26.41 5.05
N ARG A 25 -8.62 -26.25 6.31
CA ARG A 25 -7.82 -26.70 7.48
C ARG A 25 -7.48 -28.21 7.50
N THR A 26 -8.22 -29.03 6.77
CA THR A 26 -8.04 -30.49 6.66
C THR A 26 -7.26 -30.93 5.42
N GLU A 27 -6.92 -30.00 4.51
CA GLU A 27 -6.33 -30.32 3.20
C GLU A 27 -4.82 -30.56 3.24
N GLY A 28 -4.15 -30.26 4.36
CA GLY A 28 -2.72 -30.44 4.48
C GLY A 28 -2.07 -29.64 5.61
N PRO A 29 -0.74 -29.50 5.59
CA PRO A 29 -0.01 -28.76 6.61
C PRO A 29 -0.45 -27.29 6.65
N ARG A 30 -0.81 -26.81 7.86
CA ARG A 30 -1.28 -25.44 8.08
C ARG A 30 -0.31 -24.38 7.54
N THR A 31 1.00 -24.61 7.62
CA THR A 31 2.03 -23.68 7.15
C THR A 31 2.03 -23.54 5.62
N ALA A 32 1.88 -24.65 4.89
CA ALA A 32 1.80 -24.65 3.44
C ALA A 32 0.55 -23.91 2.95
N ILE A 33 -0.61 -24.20 3.58
CA ILE A 33 -1.88 -23.53 3.27
C ILE A 33 -1.79 -22.04 3.58
N ALA A 34 -1.22 -21.65 4.72
CA ALA A 34 -1.07 -20.26 5.10
C ALA A 34 -0.18 -19.48 4.11
N LYS A 35 0.90 -20.09 3.62
CA LYS A 35 1.77 -19.49 2.60
C LYS A 35 1.00 -19.26 1.29
N GLU A 36 0.31 -20.28 0.80
CA GLU A 36 -0.47 -20.20 -0.44
C GLU A 36 -1.60 -19.16 -0.34
N GLU A 37 -2.35 -19.14 0.77
CA GLU A 37 -3.41 -18.16 0.98
C GLU A 37 -2.88 -16.74 1.15
N ARG A 38 -1.68 -16.56 1.72
CA ARG A 38 -1.02 -15.26 1.76
C ARG A 38 -0.64 -14.78 0.36
N GLU A 39 -0.05 -15.64 -0.46
CA GLU A 39 0.29 -15.32 -1.85
C GLU A 39 -0.96 -14.90 -2.64
N ARG A 40 -2.05 -15.69 -2.55
CA ARG A 40 -3.35 -15.35 -3.15
C ARG A 40 -3.88 -14.00 -2.65
N THR A 41 -3.69 -13.69 -1.38
CA THR A 41 -4.14 -12.44 -0.76
C THR A 41 -3.33 -11.24 -1.25
N VAL A 42 -2.01 -11.40 -1.42
CA VAL A 42 -1.15 -10.35 -1.99
C VAL A 42 -1.49 -10.09 -3.45
N THR A 43 -1.76 -11.12 -4.25
CA THR A 43 -2.23 -10.96 -5.64
C THR A 43 -3.54 -10.19 -5.72
N ALA A 44 -4.53 -10.55 -4.89
CA ALA A 44 -5.79 -9.81 -4.82
C ALA A 44 -5.58 -8.35 -4.38
N TRP A 45 -4.63 -8.11 -3.47
CA TRP A 45 -4.27 -6.75 -3.07
C TRP A 45 -3.63 -5.97 -4.21
N GLN A 46 -2.73 -6.57 -4.99
CA GLN A 46 -2.15 -5.95 -6.18
C GLN A 46 -3.22 -5.58 -7.20
N GLU A 47 -4.19 -6.45 -7.47
CA GLU A 47 -5.31 -6.13 -8.37
C GLU A 47 -6.14 -4.95 -7.87
N MET A 48 -6.49 -4.94 -6.59
CA MET A 48 -7.18 -3.79 -5.97
C MET A 48 -6.36 -2.51 -6.13
N TRP A 49 -5.03 -2.60 -5.95
CA TRP A 49 -4.14 -1.45 -6.05
C TRP A 49 -4.02 -0.91 -7.47
N THR A 50 -3.97 -1.80 -8.46
CA THR A 50 -3.93 -1.44 -9.88
C THR A 50 -5.25 -0.79 -10.32
N ARG A 51 -6.40 -1.30 -9.85
CA ARG A 51 -7.74 -0.77 -10.23
C ARG A 51 -8.10 0.56 -9.56
N GLU A 52 -7.53 0.87 -8.40
CA GLU A 52 -7.86 2.09 -7.65
C GLU A 52 -7.42 3.37 -8.39
N VAL A 53 -8.33 4.34 -8.48
CA VAL A 53 -8.11 5.63 -9.16
C VAL A 53 -7.52 6.68 -8.22
N ARG A 54 -7.64 6.50 -6.90
CA ARG A 54 -7.08 7.42 -5.90
C ARG A 54 -5.65 7.06 -5.54
N GLY A 55 -4.88 8.06 -5.11
CA GLY A 55 -3.50 7.83 -4.65
C GLY A 55 -2.55 7.38 -5.76
N ARG A 56 -2.82 7.79 -7.02
CA ARG A 56 -1.98 7.41 -8.17
C ARG A 56 -0.54 7.87 -8.09
N TRP A 57 -0.29 8.96 -7.36
CA TRP A 57 1.08 9.37 -7.02
C TRP A 57 1.82 8.26 -6.27
N THR A 58 1.24 7.74 -5.19
CA THR A 58 1.81 6.62 -4.45
C THR A 58 1.95 5.38 -5.32
N ALA A 59 0.97 5.09 -6.17
CA ALA A 59 1.02 3.92 -7.06
C ALA A 59 2.09 4.03 -8.16
N ARG A 60 2.45 5.25 -8.56
CA ARG A 60 3.58 5.50 -9.45
C ARG A 60 4.92 5.16 -8.78
N LEU A 61 5.05 5.44 -7.48
CA LEU A 61 6.26 5.18 -6.71
C LEU A 61 6.33 3.74 -6.19
N VAL A 62 5.18 3.14 -5.89
CA VAL A 62 5.02 1.79 -5.35
C VAL A 62 4.08 1.00 -6.28
N PRO A 63 4.57 0.58 -7.46
CA PRO A 63 3.74 -0.11 -8.45
C PRO A 63 3.42 -1.55 -8.03
N ASP A 64 4.37 -2.21 -7.35
CA ASP A 64 4.28 -3.60 -6.93
C ASP A 64 4.21 -3.72 -5.40
N VAL A 65 3.10 -4.27 -4.92
CA VAL A 65 2.80 -4.44 -3.49
C VAL A 65 3.71 -5.50 -2.88
N GLN A 66 4.01 -6.58 -3.59
CA GLN A 66 4.82 -7.67 -3.05
C GLN A 66 6.25 -7.21 -2.74
N THR A 67 6.89 -6.54 -3.69
CA THR A 67 8.23 -5.95 -3.53
C THR A 67 8.23 -4.94 -2.39
N TRP A 68 7.20 -4.10 -2.29
CA TRP A 68 7.06 -3.15 -1.19
C TRP A 68 6.91 -3.82 0.17
N LEU A 69 6.19 -4.95 0.23
CA LEU A 69 6.02 -5.76 1.44
C LEU A 69 7.29 -6.52 1.82
N GLN A 70 8.22 -6.75 0.90
CA GLN A 70 9.44 -7.53 1.14
C GLN A 70 10.69 -6.68 1.35
N ARG A 71 10.62 -5.37 1.08
CA ARG A 71 11.77 -4.47 1.27
C ARG A 71 12.30 -4.50 2.72
N GLU A 72 13.61 -4.52 2.83
CA GLU A 72 14.34 -4.57 4.10
C GLU A 72 14.80 -3.18 4.58
N HIS A 73 14.79 -2.19 3.68
CA HIS A 73 15.31 -0.84 3.92
C HIS A 73 14.26 0.24 3.57
N GLY A 74 14.59 1.49 3.88
CA GLY A 74 13.79 2.67 3.55
C GLY A 74 12.68 2.93 4.57
N GLU A 75 13.04 3.30 5.80
CA GLU A 75 12.06 3.64 6.84
C GLU A 75 11.03 4.67 6.34
N VAL A 76 9.76 4.43 6.63
CA VAL A 76 8.66 5.33 6.28
C VAL A 76 8.35 6.20 7.50
N ASN A 77 9.20 7.20 7.71
CA ASN A 77 9.07 8.23 8.74
C ASN A 77 8.09 9.35 8.32
N TYR A 78 7.95 10.38 9.16
CA TYR A 78 7.03 11.50 8.91
C TYR A 78 7.21 12.18 7.54
N PHE A 79 8.45 12.50 7.15
CA PHE A 79 8.73 13.23 5.91
C PHE A 79 8.59 12.34 4.67
N THR A 80 9.12 11.12 4.73
CA THR A 80 8.99 10.14 3.64
C THR A 80 7.53 9.72 3.43
N THR A 81 6.72 9.59 4.50
CA THR A 81 5.28 9.33 4.38
C THR A 81 4.57 10.44 3.61
N GLN A 82 4.88 11.71 3.93
CA GLN A 82 4.35 12.86 3.19
C GLN A 82 4.75 12.81 1.72
N PHE A 83 6.03 12.54 1.44
CA PHE A 83 6.53 12.43 0.07
C PHE A 83 5.81 11.31 -0.70
N LEU A 84 5.79 10.09 -0.15
CA LEU A 84 5.22 8.92 -0.80
C LEU A 84 3.70 9.03 -0.98
N SER A 85 3.01 9.71 -0.06
CA SER A 85 1.57 9.98 -0.18
C SER A 85 1.26 11.16 -1.11
N GLY A 86 2.24 12.02 -1.43
CA GLY A 86 2.03 13.26 -2.18
C GLY A 86 1.19 14.26 -1.39
N HIS A 87 1.40 14.30 -0.08
CA HIS A 87 0.70 15.15 0.89
C HIS A 87 1.68 15.94 1.74
N GLY A 88 1.16 16.88 2.53
CA GLY A 88 1.91 17.56 3.58
C GLY A 88 2.58 18.84 3.11
N LEU A 89 3.86 19.03 3.42
CA LEU A 89 4.54 20.32 3.25
C LEU A 89 4.93 20.64 1.79
N PHE A 90 4.70 19.74 0.84
CA PHE A 90 5.05 19.98 -0.57
C PHE A 90 4.13 21.03 -1.19
N TYR A 91 4.70 22.02 -1.88
CA TYR A 91 3.95 23.11 -2.51
C TYR A 91 2.91 22.60 -3.52
N ALA A 92 3.22 21.53 -4.26
CA ALA A 92 2.23 20.86 -5.12
C ALA A 92 0.97 20.42 -4.35
N TYR A 93 1.12 19.89 -3.14
CA TYR A 93 -0.01 19.53 -2.29
C TYR A 93 -0.69 20.77 -1.70
N LEU A 94 0.08 21.70 -1.12
CA LEU A 94 -0.44 22.92 -0.51
C LEU A 94 -1.24 23.76 -1.52
N HIS A 95 -0.77 23.85 -2.76
CA HIS A 95 -1.46 24.51 -3.86
C HIS A 95 -2.77 23.80 -4.20
N ARG A 96 -2.73 22.45 -4.30
CA ARG A 96 -3.94 21.63 -4.56
C ARG A 96 -5.03 21.85 -3.50
N ILE A 97 -4.66 22.15 -2.26
CA ILE A 97 -5.61 22.45 -1.17
C ILE A 97 -5.82 23.95 -0.91
N GLY A 98 -5.32 24.83 -1.78
CA GLY A 98 -5.54 26.28 -1.72
C GLY A 98 -4.81 27.01 -0.59
N LYS A 99 -3.73 26.43 -0.05
CA LYS A 99 -2.91 27.05 1.01
C LYS A 99 -1.79 27.94 0.48
N VAL A 100 -1.40 27.78 -0.79
CA VAL A 100 -0.42 28.61 -1.48
C VAL A 100 -0.89 28.91 -2.90
N THR A 101 -0.40 29.99 -3.50
CA THR A 101 -0.82 30.48 -4.82
C THR A 101 -0.08 29.81 -6.00
N THR A 102 1.06 29.17 -5.74
CA THR A 102 1.86 28.49 -6.76
C THR A 102 2.21 27.06 -6.32
N PRO A 103 2.21 26.07 -7.23
CA PRO A 103 2.66 24.72 -6.93
C PRO A 103 4.20 24.59 -6.89
N SER A 104 4.93 25.61 -7.34
CA SER A 104 6.40 25.61 -7.38
C SER A 104 6.98 25.79 -5.98
N CYS A 105 8.03 25.02 -5.69
CA CYS A 105 8.85 25.19 -4.49
C CYS A 105 9.56 26.55 -4.52
N LEU A 106 9.68 27.24 -3.38
CA LEU A 106 10.35 28.55 -3.32
C LEU A 106 11.89 28.47 -3.38
N SER A 107 12.45 27.31 -3.08
CA SER A 107 13.90 27.06 -3.00
C SER A 107 14.37 26.04 -4.02
N CYS A 108 13.52 25.74 -4.99
CA CYS A 108 13.73 24.89 -6.14
C CYS A 108 13.34 25.73 -7.38
#